data_AF-A0A349FYX0-F1
#
_entry.id   AF-A0A349FYX0-F1
#
_cell.length_a   1.000
_cell.length_b   1.000
_cell.length_c   1.000
_cell.angle_alpha   90.00
_cell.angle_beta   90.00
_cell.angle_gamma   90.00
#
_symmetry.space_group_name_H-M   'P 1'
#
loop_
_entity.id
_entity.type
_entity.pdbx_description
1 polymer ?
#
loop_
_entity_poly.entity_id
_entity_poly.type
_entity_poly.pdbx_seq_one_letter_code
_entity_poly.pdbx_strand_id
1 'polypeptide(L)' 'MKNGSKGNEVIELQKLLNASGYNCGEADGFFGPKTKGAVIKFQLANSLKGDGLVGPATRATLNK' A
#
# COMPACT_ATOMS: atom_id res chain seq x y z
N MET A 1 7.62 -3.43 5.47
CA MET A 1 7.82 -4.08 4.16
C MET A 1 8.65 -3.19 3.27
N LYS A 2 9.55 -3.82 2.52
CA LYS A 2 10.39 -3.15 1.52
C LYS A 2 9.92 -3.63 0.14
N ASN A 3 10.25 -2.89 -0.92
CA ASN A 3 10.00 -3.33 -2.30
C ASN A 3 10.37 -4.81 -2.47
N GLY A 4 9.42 -5.65 -2.89
CA GLY A 4 9.61 -7.09 -3.06
C GLY A 4 9.13 -7.99 -1.92
N SER A 5 8.54 -7.44 -0.84
CA SER A 5 7.76 -8.26 0.10
C SER A 5 6.57 -8.88 -0.64
N LYS A 6 6.40 -10.20 -0.57
CA LYS A 6 5.28 -10.94 -1.14
C LYS A 6 4.54 -11.64 0.00
N GLY A 7 3.21 -11.61 -0.04
CA GLY A 7 2.37 -12.29 0.95
C GLY A 7 1.01 -11.64 1.13
N ASN A 8 0.16 -12.26 1.96
CA ASN A 8 -1.20 -11.80 2.23
C ASN A 8 -1.28 -10.34 2.65
N GLU A 9 -0.26 -9.81 3.31
CA GLU A 9 -0.26 -8.41 3.73
C GLU A 9 -0.20 -7.41 2.56
N VAL A 10 0.44 -7.76 1.45
CA VAL A 10 0.45 -6.92 0.24
C VAL A 10 -0.88 -7.04 -0.50
N ILE A 11 -1.49 -8.23 -0.49
CA ILE A 11 -2.83 -8.46 -1.04
C ILE A 11 -3.85 -7.58 -0.31
N GLU A 12 -3.86 -7.61 1.03
CA GLU A 12 -4.78 -6.82 1.85
C GLU A 12 -4.57 -5.31 1.64
N LEU A 13 -3.31 -4.87 1.57
CA LEU A 13 -2.98 -3.50 1.20
C LEU A 13 -3.54 -3.12 -0.18
N GLN A 14 -3.31 -3.95 -1.20
CA GLN A 14 -3.78 -3.68 -2.56
C GLN A 14 -5.31 -3.60 -2.59
N LYS A 15 -6.01 -4.49 -1.88
CA LYS A 15 -7.48 -4.42 -1.73
C LYS A 15 -7.91 -3.11 -1.07
N LEU A 16 -7.28 -2.72 0.03
CA LEU A 16 -7.60 -1.47 0.75
C LEU A 16 -7.33 -0.22 -0.09
N LEU A 17 -6.22 -0.21 -0.83
CA LEU A 17 -5.87 0.87 -1.75
C LEU A 17 -6.92 0.99 -2.87
N ASN A 18 -7.26 -0.13 -3.51
CA ASN A 18 -8.31 -0.18 -4.52
C ASN A 18 -9.68 0.26 -3.95
N ALA A 19 -10.03 -0.19 -2.74
CA ALA A 19 -11.25 0.22 -2.05
C ALA A 19 -11.27 1.72 -1.72
N SER A 20 -10.10 2.30 -1.43
CA SER A 20 -9.92 3.74 -1.21
C SER A 20 -9.85 4.54 -2.52
N GLY A 21 -10.01 3.90 -3.69
CA GLY A 21 -9.92 4.54 -5.01
C GLY A 21 -8.49 4.74 -5.53
N TYR A 22 -7.47 4.29 -4.79
CA TYR A 22 -6.08 4.29 -5.23
C TYR A 22 -5.80 3.01 -6.00
N ASN A 23 -6.05 3.05 -7.32
CA ASN A 23 -5.86 1.89 -8.19
C ASN A 23 -4.39 1.43 -8.20
N CYS A 24 -4.10 0.34 -7.50
CA CYS A 24 -2.77 -0.26 -7.40
C CYS A 24 -2.55 -1.41 -8.39
N GLY A 25 -3.57 -1.76 -9.18
CA GLY A 25 -3.61 -2.99 -9.97
C GLY A 25 -4.20 -4.16 -9.19
N GLU A 26 -3.97 -5.37 -9.70
CA GLU A 26 -4.48 -6.61 -9.12
C GLU A 26 -3.89 -6.86 -7.73
N ALA A 27 -4.68 -7.43 -6.82
CA ALA A 27 -4.21 -7.78 -5.48
C ALA A 27 -3.46 -9.12 -5.51
N ASP A 28 -2.42 -9.17 -6.34
CA ASP A 28 -1.56 -10.34 -6.59
C ASP A 28 -0.54 -10.59 -5.46
N GLY A 29 -0.46 -9.67 -4.48
CA GLY A 29 0.50 -9.74 -3.38
C GLY A 29 1.91 -9.34 -3.80
N PHE A 30 2.07 -8.75 -4.98
CA PHE A 30 3.32 -8.25 -5.50
C PHE A 30 3.43 -6.74 -5.31
N PHE A 31 4.45 -6.34 -4.56
CA PHE A 31 4.75 -4.93 -4.36
C PHE A 31 5.49 -4.35 -5.57
N GLY A 32 4.75 -4.09 -6.65
CA GLY A 32 5.25 -3.47 -7.87
C GLY A 32 5.27 -1.93 -7.84
N PRO A 33 5.75 -1.28 -8.91
CA PRO A 33 5.77 0.18 -9.02
C PRO A 33 4.36 0.81 -9.00
N LYS A 34 3.34 0.10 -9.51
CA LYS A 34 1.93 0.54 -9.43
C LYS A 34 1.45 0.58 -7.98
N THR A 35 1.66 -0.51 -7.24
CA THR A 35 1.37 -0.60 -5.80
C THR A 35 2.11 0.47 -5.02
N LYS A 36 3.40 0.68 -5.30
CA LYS A 36 4.19 1.75 -4.67
C LYS A 36 3.57 3.13 -4.92
N GLY A 37 3.17 3.44 -6.15
CA GLY A 37 2.53 4.71 -6.48
C GLY A 37 1.20 4.92 -5.73
N ALA A 38 0.37 3.88 -5.65
CA ALA A 38 -0.87 3.92 -4.88
C ALA A 38 -0.61 4.12 -3.36
N VAL A 39 0.38 3.42 -2.80
CA VAL A 39 0.81 3.60 -1.41
C VAL A 39 1.27 5.03 -1.13
N ILE A 40 2.08 5.62 -2.01
CA ILE A 40 2.53 7.01 -1.85
C ILE A 40 1.34 7.96 -1.78
N LYS A 41 0.38 7.81 -2.70
CA LYS A 41 -0.83 8.65 -2.71
C LYS A 41 -1.65 8.48 -1.43
N PHE A 42 -1.87 7.24 -1.00
CA PHE A 42 -2.57 6.95 0.25
C PHE A 42 -1.84 7.54 1.46
N GLN A 43 -0.51 7.41 1.50
CA GLN A 43 0.31 7.98 2.57
C GLN A 43 0.18 9.50 2.61
N LEU A 44 0.33 10.18 1.48
CA LEU A 44 0.18 11.63 1.40
C LEU A 44 -1.24 12.08 1.81
N ALA A 45 -2.27 11.35 1.40
CA ALA A 45 -3.66 11.64 1.77
C ALA A 45 -3.92 11.49 3.28
N ASN A 46 -3.21 10.57 3.94
CA ASN A 46 -3.30 10.34 5.39
C ASN A 46 -2.24 11.10 6.19
N SER A 47 -1.61 12.13 5.61
CA SER A 47 -0.52 12.91 6.23
C SER A 47 0.67 12.07 6.72
N LEU A 48 0.89 10.91 6.09
CA LEU A 48 2.05 10.06 6.30
C LEU A 48 3.18 10.45 5.35
N LYS A 49 4.40 10.01 5.67
CA LYS A 49 5.55 10.13 4.78
C LYS A 49 5.32 9.28 3.52
N GLY A 50 5.12 9.94 2.37
CA GLY A 50 4.90 9.33 1.05
C GLY A 50 6.15 8.67 0.45
N ASP A 51 6.83 7.83 1.21
CA ASP A 51 8.06 7.14 0.81
C ASP A 51 7.75 5.90 -0.08
N GLY A 52 6.47 5.48 -0.10
CA GLY A 52 6.04 4.26 -0.79
C GLY A 52 6.48 2.99 -0.05
N LEU A 53 6.97 3.14 1.17
CA LEU A 53 7.32 2.05 2.06
C LEU A 53 6.15 1.72 2.98
N VAL A 54 5.72 0.46 2.95
CA VAL A 54 4.65 -0.03 3.84
C VAL A 54 5.29 -0.45 5.16
N GLY A 55 5.54 0.53 6.01
CA GLY A 55 6.00 0.34 7.38
C GLY A 55 4.86 0.08 8.37
N PRO A 56 5.19 -0.14 9.65
CA PRO A 56 4.18 -0.31 10.71
C PRO A 56 3.23 0.89 10.82
N ALA A 57 3.66 2.12 10.55
CA ALA A 57 2.79 3.30 10.53
C ALA A 57 1.74 3.24 9.41
N THR A 58 2.17 2.89 8.18
CA THR A 58 1.26 2.68 7.05
C THR A 58 0.27 1.55 7.35
N ARG A 59 0.75 0.44 7.93
CA ARG A 59 -0.08 -0.70 8.35
C ARG A 59 -1.08 -0.34 9.44
N ALA A 60 -0.67 0.43 10.45
CA ALA A 60 -1.56 0.88 11.52
C ALA A 60 -2.68 1.78 10.98
N THR A 61 -2.41 2.54 9.92
CA THR A 61 -3.42 3.39 9.27
C THR A 61 -4.39 2.58 8.41
N LEU A 62 -3.92 1.48 7.82
CA LEU A 62 -4.72 0.57 7.00
C LEU A 62 -5.56 -0.41 7.80
N ASN A 63 -5.12 -0.77 9.02
CA ASN A 63 -5.78 -1.71 9.91
C ASN A 63 -6.59 -1.01 11.01
N LYS A 64 -7.03 0.23 10.75
CA LYS A 64 -7.86 1.04 11.64
C LYS A 64 -9.29 1.05 11.12
#